data_AF-A0A4U0R4F0-F1
#
_entry.id   AF-A0A4U0R4F0-F1
#
_cell.length_a   1.000
_cell.length_b   1.000
_cell.length_c   1.000
_cell.angle_alpha   90.00
_cell.angle_beta   90.00
_cell.angle_gamma   90.00
#
_symmetry.space_group_name_H-M   'P 1'
#
loop_
_entity.id
_entity.type
_entity.pdbx_description
1 polymer ?
#
loop_
_entity_poly.entity_id
_entity_poly.type
_entity_poly.pdbx_seq_one_letter_code
_entity_poly.pdbx_strand_id
1 'polypeptide(L)'
;MIDWKRVLDLRDKVGPDRLVALLDRALLDIEMRLRSLDTRPQDLARELPVLRRAAAEMGFLSCLSLCCKAEEQLARQGHLDLGTAALKASFGHARQTFLRDLPLVMARAPSGGGPPRPP
;
A
#
# COMPACT_ATOMS: atom_id res chain seq x y z
N MET A 1 2.89 2.86 9.17
CA MET A 1 2.09 1.78 9.80
C MET A 1 1.47 0.95 8.69
N ILE A 2 1.76 -0.36 8.67
CA ILE A 2 1.31 -1.30 7.63
C ILE A 2 0.43 -2.34 8.31
N ASP A 3 -0.75 -2.60 7.75
CA ASP A 3 -1.68 -3.62 8.22
C ASP A 3 -1.28 -5.01 7.69
N TRP A 4 -0.35 -5.65 8.40
CA TRP A 4 0.14 -6.97 8.07
C TRP A 4 -0.93 -8.06 8.19
N LYS A 5 -1.96 -7.84 9.03
CA LYS A 5 -3.05 -8.79 9.20
C LYS A 5 -3.80 -9.01 7.89
N ARG A 6 -4.08 -7.94 7.15
CA ARG A 6 -4.74 -8.00 5.85
C ARG A 6 -3.89 -8.69 4.78
N VAL A 7 -2.58 -8.46 4.82
CA VAL A 7 -1.61 -9.13 3.93
C VAL A 7 -1.58 -10.64 4.21
N LEU A 8 -1.61 -11.04 5.48
CA LEU A 8 -1.66 -12.44 5.90
C LEU A 8 -2.99 -13.12 5.54
N ASP A 9 -4.12 -12.42 5.65
CA ASP A 9 -5.44 -12.91 5.23
C ASP A 9 -5.51 -13.10 3.70
N LEU A 10 -4.97 -12.15 2.93
CA LEU A 10 -4.80 -12.28 1.48
C LEU A 10 -3.91 -13.48 1.13
N ARG A 11 -2.80 -13.66 1.85
CA ARG A 11 -1.92 -14.84 1.67
C ARG A 11 -2.69 -16.14 1.84
N ASP A 12 -3.48 -16.25 2.91
CA ASP A 12 -4.25 -17.47 3.21
C ASP A 12 -5.24 -17.79 2.08
N LYS A 13 -5.83 -16.76 1.49
CA LYS A 13 -6.79 -16.88 0.38
C LYS A 13 -6.16 -17.22 -0.98
N VAL A 14 -5.04 -16.59 -1.33
CA VAL A 14 -4.46 -16.71 -2.69
C VAL A 14 -3.18 -17.55 -2.76
N GLY A 15 -2.57 -17.85 -1.62
CA GLY A 15 -1.26 -18.49 -1.50
C GLY A 15 -0.08 -17.49 -1.51
N PRO A 16 1.08 -17.87 -0.96
CA PRO A 16 2.26 -16.99 -0.82
C PRO A 16 2.84 -16.54 -2.17
N ASP A 17 3.01 -17.43 -3.14
CA ASP A 17 3.52 -17.09 -4.48
C ASP A 17 2.62 -16.07 -5.21
N ARG A 18 1.31 -16.31 -5.19
CA ARG A 18 0.33 -15.42 -5.81
C ARG A 18 0.25 -14.09 -5.11
N LEU A 19 0.35 -14.08 -3.78
CA LEU A 19 0.38 -12.86 -3.00
C LEU A 19 1.58 -11.99 -3.41
N VAL A 20 2.79 -12.55 -3.47
CA VAL A 20 3.99 -11.78 -3.84
C VAL A 20 3.82 -11.14 -5.22
N ALA A 21 3.32 -11.89 -6.20
CA ALA A 21 3.05 -11.36 -7.54
C ALA A 21 1.98 -10.24 -7.55
N LEU A 22 0.92 -10.38 -6.75
CA LEU A 22 -0.12 -9.35 -6.61
C LEU A 22 0.42 -8.08 -5.95
N LEU A 23 1.19 -8.24 -4.88
CA LEU A 23 1.81 -7.13 -4.14
C LEU A 23 2.83 -6.39 -5.01
N ASP A 24 3.67 -7.12 -5.75
CA ASP A 24 4.65 -6.52 -6.66
C ASP A 24 3.95 -5.72 -7.77
N ARG A 25 2.92 -6.30 -8.39
CA ARG A 25 2.11 -5.59 -9.39
C ARG A 25 1.46 -4.34 -8.81
N ALA A 26 0.89 -4.42 -7.61
CA ALA A 26 0.27 -3.28 -6.95
C ALA A 26 1.29 -2.18 -6.60
N LEU A 27 2.47 -2.56 -6.10
CA LEU A 27 3.57 -1.62 -5.84
C LEU A 27 4.04 -0.93 -7.12
N LEU A 28 4.16 -1.67 -8.22
CA LEU A 28 4.57 -1.14 -9.50
C LEU A 28 3.52 -0.17 -10.06
N ASP A 29 2.23 -0.51 -9.97
CA ASP A 29 1.13 0.38 -10.39
C ASP A 29 1.13 1.69 -9.60
N ILE A 30 1.24 1.60 -8.27
CA ILE A 30 1.34 2.77 -7.39
C ILE A 30 2.55 3.63 -7.78
N GLU A 31 3.71 3.03 -8.01
CA GLU A 31 4.92 3.77 -8.35
C GLU A 31 4.81 4.46 -9.72
N MET A 32 4.23 3.79 -10.72
CA MET A 32 3.97 4.40 -12.02
C MET A 32 3.02 5.59 -11.90
N ARG A 33 1.92 5.45 -11.14
CA ARG A 33 0.98 6.55 -10.88
C ARG A 33 1.66 7.72 -10.17
N LEU A 34 2.47 7.44 -9.16
CA LEU A 34 3.24 8.47 -8.44
C LEU A 34 4.26 9.17 -9.34
N ARG A 35 4.86 8.47 -10.31
CA ARG A 35 5.75 9.09 -11.30
C ARG A 35 4.97 10.00 -12.25
N SER A 36 3.80 9.56 -12.71
CA SER A 36 2.89 10.32 -13.58
C SER A 36 2.06 11.38 -12.84
N LEU A 37 2.13 11.42 -11.50
CA LEU A 37 1.36 12.34 -10.67
C LEU A 37 1.85 13.78 -10.87
N ASP A 38 1.00 14.58 -11.50
CA ASP A 38 1.21 16.00 -11.72
C ASP A 38 0.71 16.84 -10.53
N THR A 39 1.21 18.07 -10.39
CA THR A 39 0.75 19.03 -9.38
C THR A 39 -0.58 19.69 -9.74
N ARG A 40 -1.08 19.49 -10.97
CA ARG A 40 -2.38 19.99 -11.41
C ARG A 40 -3.52 19.41 -10.56
N PRO A 41 -4.46 20.24 -10.10
CA PRO A 41 -5.54 19.80 -9.23
C PRO A 41 -6.46 18.75 -9.86
N GLN A 42 -6.69 18.81 -11.17
CA GLN A 42 -7.49 17.82 -11.91
C GLN A 42 -6.86 16.41 -11.91
N ASP A 43 -5.53 16.32 -12.03
CA ASP A 43 -4.80 15.05 -12.03
C ASP A 43 -4.77 14.49 -10.61
N LEU A 44 -4.51 15.34 -9.62
CA LEU A 44 -4.58 14.97 -8.20
C LEU A 44 -5.96 14.44 -7.83
N ALA A 45 -7.03 15.12 -8.21
CA ALA A 45 -8.40 14.69 -7.92
C ALA A 45 -8.73 13.32 -8.55
N ARG A 46 -8.10 12.98 -9.68
CA ARG A 46 -8.28 11.68 -10.34
C ARG A 46 -7.42 10.58 -9.75
N GLU A 47 -6.16 10.88 -9.44
CA GLU A 47 -5.20 9.86 -9.00
C GLU A 47 -5.24 9.60 -7.49
N LEU A 48 -5.53 10.59 -6.65
CA LEU A 48 -5.63 10.43 -5.19
C LEU A 48 -6.60 9.33 -4.73
N PRO A 49 -7.86 9.26 -5.19
CA PRO A 49 -8.78 8.20 -4.79
C PRO A 49 -8.30 6.81 -5.24
N VAL A 50 -7.57 6.72 -6.35
CA VAL A 50 -6.99 5.46 -6.82
C VAL A 50 -5.80 5.04 -5.97
N LEU A 51 -4.89 5.96 -5.67
CA LEU A 51 -3.77 5.74 -4.74
C LEU A 51 -4.27 5.36 -3.35
N ARG A 52 -5.35 5.99 -2.88
CA ARG A 52 -6.00 5.66 -1.60
C ARG A 52 -6.51 4.22 -1.59
N ARG A 53 -7.17 3.79 -2.67
CA ARG A 53 -7.67 2.43 -2.82
C ARG A 53 -6.54 1.42 -2.83
N ALA A 54 -5.49 1.68 -3.61
CA ALA A 54 -4.31 0.82 -3.68
C ALA A 54 -3.60 0.73 -2.31
N ALA A 55 -3.47 1.84 -1.59
CA ALA A 55 -2.96 1.85 -0.23
C ALA A 55 -3.84 1.02 0.73
N ALA A 56 -5.17 1.05 0.59
CA ALA A 56 -6.08 0.23 1.38
C ALA A 56 -5.97 -1.27 1.08
N GLU A 57 -5.79 -1.64 -0.19
CA GLU A 57 -5.59 -3.02 -0.62
C GLU A 57 -4.27 -3.59 -0.08
N MET A 58 -3.22 -2.77 -0.07
CA MET A 58 -1.89 -3.14 0.45
C MET A 58 -1.76 -3.03 1.98
N GLY A 59 -2.73 -2.40 2.65
CA GLY A 59 -2.67 -2.14 4.09
C GLY A 59 -1.76 -0.96 4.49
N PHE A 60 -1.42 -0.05 3.59
CA PHE A 60 -0.60 1.14 3.87
C PHE A 60 -1.39 2.24 4.56
N LEU A 61 -1.66 2.07 5.86
CA LEU A 61 -2.47 2.98 6.67
C LEU A 61 -1.94 4.43 6.63
N SER A 62 -0.62 4.60 6.67
CA SER A 62 0.01 5.93 6.60
C SER A 62 -0.23 6.62 5.26
N CYS A 63 -0.13 5.89 4.15
CA CYS A 63 -0.43 6.43 2.82
C CYS A 63 -1.92 6.72 2.65
N LEU A 64 -2.77 5.84 3.16
CA LEU A 64 -4.23 6.00 3.19
C LEU A 64 -4.65 7.32 3.85
N SER A 65 -4.10 7.61 5.03
CA SER A 65 -4.37 8.85 5.76
C SER A 65 -3.86 10.07 4.99
N LEU A 66 -2.69 9.96 4.35
CA LEU A 66 -2.13 11.03 3.53
C LEU A 66 -2.98 11.33 2.29
N CYS A 67 -3.43 10.31 1.57
CA CYS A 67 -4.34 10.49 0.43
C CYS A 67 -5.63 11.17 0.87
N CYS A 68 -6.24 10.74 1.98
CA CYS A 68 -7.47 11.36 2.49
C CYS A 68 -7.26 12.85 2.83
N LYS A 69 -6.16 13.18 3.52
CA LYS A 69 -5.81 14.58 3.81
C LYS A 69 -5.55 15.39 2.55
N ALA A 70 -4.89 14.80 1.57
CA ALA A 70 -4.62 15.44 0.28
C ALA A 70 -5.92 15.72 -0.49
N GLU A 71 -6.87 14.79 -0.48
CA GLU A 71 -8.21 14.97 -1.07
C GLU A 71 -8.98 16.09 -0.38
N GLU A 72 -8.99 16.12 0.96
CA GLU A 72 -9.65 17.19 1.73
C GLU A 72 -9.01 18.56 1.48
N GLN A 73 -7.69 18.64 1.43
CA GLN A 73 -6.96 19.87 1.11
C GLN A 73 -7.31 20.35 -0.29
N LEU A 74 -7.28 19.45 -1.27
CA LEU A 74 -7.59 19.76 -2.65
C LEU A 74 -9.04 20.24 -2.82
N ALA A 75 -9.99 19.62 -2.13
CA ALA A 75 -11.40 20.02 -2.15
C ALA A 75 -11.63 21.38 -1.47
N ARG A 76 -10.85 21.73 -0.44
CA ARG A 76 -11.00 22.98 0.30
C ARG A 76 -10.27 24.16 -0.33
N GLN A 77 -9.05 23.94 -0.82
CA GLN A 77 -8.12 25.00 -1.26
C GLN A 77 -7.94 25.03 -2.77
N GLY A 78 -8.34 23.98 -3.50
CA GLY A 78 -8.12 23.86 -4.94
C GLY A 78 -6.66 23.54 -5.32
N HIS A 79 -5.77 23.32 -4.34
CA HIS A 79 -4.39 22.92 -4.55
C HIS A 79 -3.89 21.99 -3.44
N LEU A 80 -2.76 21.32 -3.69
CA LEU A 80 -2.13 20.44 -2.71
C LEU A 80 -0.88 21.09 -2.10
N ASP A 81 -1.01 21.59 -0.88
CA ASP A 81 0.07 22.28 -0.16
C ASP A 81 1.22 21.34 0.26
N LEU A 82 0.88 20.12 0.68
CA LEU A 82 1.85 19.04 0.96
C LEU A 82 2.73 18.70 -0.25
N GLY A 83 2.31 19.07 -1.47
CA GLY A 83 2.97 18.76 -2.72
C GLY A 83 2.95 17.27 -3.06
N THR A 84 3.12 16.96 -4.34
CA THR A 84 3.26 15.56 -4.80
C THR A 84 4.51 14.90 -4.25
N ALA A 85 5.52 15.69 -3.86
CA ALA A 85 6.76 15.21 -3.26
C ALA A 85 6.54 14.50 -1.92
N ALA A 86 5.68 15.02 -1.02
CA ALA A 86 5.39 14.37 0.25
C ALA A 86 4.67 13.03 0.07
N LEU A 87 3.73 12.96 -0.88
CA LEU A 87 3.07 11.72 -1.26
C LEU A 87 4.08 10.69 -1.76
N LYS A 88 4.95 11.08 -2.70
CA LYS A 88 6.01 10.22 -3.25
C LYS A 88 6.94 9.71 -2.14
N ALA A 89 7.35 10.58 -1.21
CA ALA A 89 8.22 10.23 -0.10
C ALA A 89 7.55 9.23 0.87
N SER A 90 6.30 9.46 1.25
CA SER A 90 5.59 8.54 2.15
C SER A 90 5.31 7.18 1.52
N PHE A 91 4.92 7.14 0.24
CA PHE A 91 4.77 5.87 -0.47
C PHE A 91 6.11 5.15 -0.64
N GLY A 92 7.20 5.87 -0.92
CA GLY A 92 8.55 5.29 -0.98
C GLY A 92 8.98 4.67 0.35
N HIS A 93 8.73 5.36 1.47
CA HIS A 93 9.06 4.84 2.81
C HIS A 93 8.17 3.64 3.18
N ALA A 94 6.87 3.71 2.90
CA ALA A 94 5.95 2.60 3.12
C ALA A 94 6.36 1.37 2.29
N ARG A 95 6.74 1.57 1.02
CA ARG A 95 7.24 0.51 0.13
C ARG A 95 8.53 -0.12 0.65
N GLN A 96 9.52 0.68 1.06
CA GLN A 96 10.76 0.12 1.63
C GLN A 96 10.50 -0.70 2.89
N THR A 97 9.69 -0.16 3.80
CA THR A 97 9.27 -0.88 5.01
C THR A 97 8.57 -2.17 4.64
N PHE A 98 7.66 -2.12 3.67
CA PHE A 98 6.94 -3.29 3.20
C PHE A 98 7.87 -4.36 2.63
N LEU A 99 8.75 -4.01 1.69
CA LEU A 99 9.67 -4.97 1.07
C LEU A 99 10.66 -5.57 2.08
N ARG A 100 11.05 -4.81 3.09
CA ARG A 100 11.94 -5.27 4.16
C ARG A 100 11.23 -6.24 5.12
N ASP A 101 10.03 -5.88 5.57
CA ASP A 101 9.29 -6.64 6.58
C ASP A 101 8.45 -7.78 5.98
N LEU A 102 8.07 -7.72 4.71
CA LEU A 102 7.31 -8.76 4.01
C LEU A 102 7.94 -10.15 4.15
N PRO A 103 9.23 -10.38 3.81
CA PRO A 103 9.85 -11.70 3.98
C PRO A 103 9.88 -12.15 5.46
N LEU A 104 10.09 -11.23 6.40
CA LEU A 104 10.06 -11.53 7.84
C LEU A 104 8.66 -11.99 8.29
N VAL A 105 7.61 -11.30 7.84
CA VAL A 105 6.21 -11.62 8.15
C VAL A 105 5.79 -12.92 7.45
N MET A 106 6.24 -13.16 6.23
CA MET A 106 5.98 -14.39 5.49
C MET A 106 6.66 -15.60 6.13
N ALA A 107 7.91 -15.45 6.59
CA ALA A 107 8.65 -16.51 7.29
C ALA A 107 8.12 -16.81 8.70
N ARG A 108 7.56 -15.80 9.36
CA ARG A 108 7.14 -15.88 10.78
C ARG A 108 5.69 -16.29 10.95
N ALA A 109 4.91 -16.31 9.88
CA ALA A 109 3.59 -16.89 9.96
C ALA A 109 3.72 -18.41 10.06
N PRO A 110 3.11 -19.04 11.08
CA PRO A 110 3.12 -20.48 11.17
C PRO A 110 2.43 -21.01 9.92
N SER A 111 3.19 -21.73 9.10
CA SER A 111 2.61 -22.76 8.23
C SER A 111 1.66 -23.54 9.12
N GLY A 112 0.36 -23.54 8.80
CA GLY A 112 -0.65 -24.36 9.46
C GLY A 112 -0.39 -25.84 9.16
N GLY A 113 0.75 -26.36 9.62
CA GLY A 113 1.03 -27.76 9.83
C GLY A 113 1.03 -27.96 11.33
N GLY A 114 -0.15 -28.19 11.91
CA GLY A 114 -0.21 -28.75 13.26
C GLY A 114 0.59 -30.06 13.28
N PRO A 115 1.33 -30.36 14.36
CA PRO A 115 2.10 -31.60 14.43
C PRO A 115 1.17 -32.80 14.24
N PRO A 116 1.59 -33.87 13.53
CA PRO A 116 0.81 -35.11 13.48
C PRO A 116 0.61 -35.59 14.91
N ARG A 117 -0.65 -35.78 15.31
CA ARG A 117 -0.98 -36.41 16.58
C ARG A 117 -0.34 -37.81 16.61
N PRO A 118 0.50 -38.13 17.61
CA PRO A 118 1.01 -39.48 17.81
C PRO A 118 -0.13 -40.41 18.31
N PRO A 119 0.03 -41.74 18.22
CA PRO A 119 -1.02 -42.70 17.88
C PRO A 119 -2.15 -42.85 18.91
#